data_AF-A0A3E5HRP1-F1
#
_entry.id   AF-A0A3E5HRP1-F1
#
_cell.length_a   1.000
_cell.length_b   1.000
_cell.length_c   1.000
_cell.angle_alpha   90.00
_cell.angle_beta   90.00
_cell.angle_gamma   90.00
#
_symmetry.space_group_name_H-M   'P 1'
#
loop_
_entity.id
_entity.type
_entity.pdbx_description
1 polymer ?
#
loop_
_entity_poly.entity_id
_entity_poly.type
_entity_poly.pdbx_seq_one_letter_code
_entity_poly.pdbx_strand_id
1 'polypeptide(L)'
;MTLRFNSDGTFRVLQMADIQDGPNVREDTIRLIEAAIKKTHPDLIVFTGDQIRGYDPAYIDTFLRRRGEQPGTHIRAVTEIEAKIRGIKRHPFTKALLEQPPTDDNWMIDGIGTDSPKLVKRNKRDGRNGSANKLESWAQSINRATAATILDSTRQKVRDTFAAFLGPALEARIPFAATYGNHDFQCGILADEQDDLYREFSGCMNPVAGSSPLALEPGTFAIPIEASDGSGRIAMSVMMVNSGDYADNAFDGDRSNSGDREHAGDTGNAGKSGDTSGNTGNAAGGRESLTSYAKYASNSRGWDLADSDGYGTPSPEAIEWLKQVQRELGERNGDGLAVPAIAFQHIPPQEFYDCLREVPAYTPNAVEGARTFAGHCYVLNRDVCRPGSRLGEAIGCADENVGEVQALRDAGGYFALFCGHDHKNAFVGHVHDIDLGYAPTCGFECYGPKSRLRGIRLFEFRENNPVSYVTRMLTWGDLIGRYSSNELRVFFEDHCVTDLIGIRNELRRPQVTATLLGIGSVMCAAAGHAIAKLFKR
;
A
#
# COMPACT_ATOMS: atom_id res chain seq x y z
N MET A 1 -0.27 8.33 27.85
CA MET A 1 0.40 9.64 27.73
C MET A 1 -0.66 10.63 27.27
N THR A 2 -0.67 11.85 27.81
CA THR A 2 -1.64 12.88 27.41
C THR A 2 -0.90 13.92 26.56
N LEU A 3 -1.42 14.22 25.36
CA LEU A 3 -0.87 15.24 24.48
C LEU A 3 -1.52 16.59 24.77
N ARG A 4 -0.74 17.66 24.67
CA ARG A 4 -1.16 19.01 25.01
C ARG A 4 -0.47 20.01 24.10
N PHE A 5 -1.14 21.12 23.80
CA PHE A 5 -0.48 22.30 23.23
C PHE A 5 0.68 22.75 24.12
N ASN A 6 1.76 23.18 23.47
CA ASN A 6 2.92 23.76 24.15
C ASN A 6 2.52 25.04 24.88
N SER A 7 3.35 25.48 25.83
CA SER A 7 3.11 26.72 26.59
C SER A 7 3.09 27.99 25.72
N ASP A 8 3.60 27.92 24.50
CA ASP A 8 3.53 28.98 23.49
C ASP A 8 2.27 28.89 22.59
N GLY A 9 1.37 27.96 22.90
CA GLY A 9 0.14 27.67 22.19
C GLY A 9 0.34 26.97 20.85
N THR A 10 1.51 26.39 20.57
CA THR A 10 1.76 25.60 19.34
C THR A 10 1.56 24.10 19.56
N PHE A 11 1.13 23.41 18.50
CA PHE A 11 1.20 21.95 18.41
C PHE A 11 1.56 21.56 16.98
N ARG A 12 2.49 20.64 16.80
CA ARG A 12 3.06 20.27 15.51
C ARG A 12 2.90 18.78 15.24
N VAL A 13 2.39 18.45 14.06
CA VAL A 13 2.22 17.07 13.60
C VAL A 13 3.04 16.85 12.34
N LEU A 14 3.76 15.74 12.25
CA LEU A 14 4.31 15.23 10.98
C LEU A 14 3.45 14.08 10.48
N GLN A 15 3.00 14.17 9.23
CA GLN A 15 2.37 13.06 8.51
C GLN A 15 3.40 12.37 7.63
N MET A 16 3.58 11.07 7.85
CA MET A 16 4.41 10.16 7.06
C MET A 16 3.49 9.17 6.34
N ALA A 17 3.45 9.26 5.02
CA ALA A 17 2.65 8.40 4.16
C ALA A 17 3.58 7.51 3.34
N ASP A 18 3.17 6.26 3.12
CA ASP A 18 3.80 5.35 2.16
C ASP A 18 5.33 5.23 2.38
N ILE A 19 5.76 4.91 3.60
CA ILE A 19 7.16 4.48 3.80
C ILE A 19 7.44 3.30 2.88
N GLN A 20 6.51 2.34 2.84
CA GLN A 20 6.44 1.23 1.90
C GLN A 20 7.82 0.66 1.51
N ASP A 21 8.66 0.45 2.52
CA ASP A 21 9.98 -0.16 2.39
C ASP A 21 9.88 -1.65 2.81
N GLY A 22 10.82 -2.48 2.33
CA GLY A 22 10.94 -3.86 2.78
C GLY A 22 11.63 -3.97 4.15
N PRO A 23 11.95 -5.20 4.61
CA PRO A 23 12.66 -5.43 5.87
C PRO A 23 13.99 -4.67 6.02
N ASN A 24 14.63 -4.33 4.90
CA ASN A 24 15.84 -3.52 4.87
C ASN A 24 15.49 -2.07 4.50
N VAL A 25 14.92 -1.33 5.45
CA VAL A 25 14.51 0.08 5.26
C VAL A 25 15.67 0.90 4.68
N ARG A 26 15.36 1.72 3.69
CA ARG A 26 16.37 2.52 2.98
C ARG A 26 16.94 3.58 3.93
N GLU A 27 18.26 3.72 3.93
CA GLU A 27 18.95 4.77 4.68
C GLU A 27 18.42 6.17 4.35
N ASP A 28 18.02 6.40 3.10
CA ASP A 28 17.44 7.68 2.67
C ASP A 28 16.06 7.94 3.30
N THR A 29 15.23 6.92 3.46
CA THR A 29 13.97 7.02 4.20
C THR A 29 14.24 7.49 5.64
N ILE A 30 15.17 6.82 6.33
CA ILE A 30 15.56 7.16 7.71
C ILE A 30 16.11 8.58 7.79
N ARG A 31 17.00 8.98 6.87
CA ARG A 31 17.58 10.32 6.83
C ARG A 31 16.55 11.42 6.59
N LEU A 32 15.54 11.16 5.75
CA LEU A 32 14.46 12.12 5.52
C LEU A 32 13.64 12.32 6.79
N ILE A 33 13.28 11.23 7.47
CA ILE A 33 12.55 11.24 8.74
C ILE A 33 13.35 12.00 9.81
N GLU A 34 14.62 11.67 9.99
CA GLU A 34 15.51 12.33 10.96
C GLU A 34 15.63 13.83 10.66
N ALA A 35 15.84 14.20 9.40
CA ALA A 35 15.97 15.60 8.99
C ALA A 35 14.67 16.39 9.22
N ALA A 36 13.50 15.79 8.97
CA ALA A 36 12.21 16.40 9.22
C ALA A 36 12.00 16.64 10.72
N ILE A 37 12.20 15.61 11.55
CA ILE A 37 12.11 15.69 13.02
C ILE A 37 13.03 16.78 13.57
N LYS A 38 14.30 16.77 13.17
CA LYS A 38 15.30 17.75 13.61
C LYS A 38 14.95 19.16 13.18
N LYS A 39 14.32 19.33 12.02
CA LYS A 39 13.95 20.64 11.50
C LYS A 39 12.74 21.24 12.20
N THR A 40 11.77 20.41 12.61
CA THR A 40 10.45 20.89 13.04
C THR A 40 10.14 20.68 14.50
N HIS A 41 10.84 19.77 15.19
CA HIS A 41 10.56 19.40 16.58
C HIS A 41 9.06 19.12 16.80
N PRO A 42 8.50 18.10 16.15
CA PRO A 42 7.07 17.84 16.21
C PRO A 42 6.65 17.29 17.58
N ASP A 43 5.40 17.52 17.94
CA ASP A 43 4.77 17.02 19.16
C ASP A 43 4.13 15.64 18.95
N LEU A 44 3.82 15.29 17.70
CA LEU A 44 3.27 13.99 17.29
C LEU A 44 3.70 13.63 15.86
N ILE A 45 3.94 12.35 15.61
CA ILE A 45 4.08 11.78 14.26
C ILE A 45 2.88 10.88 13.97
N VAL A 46 2.29 11.02 12.79
CA VAL A 46 1.22 10.13 12.30
C VAL A 46 1.68 9.38 11.05
N PHE A 47 1.53 8.06 11.08
CA PHE A 47 1.78 7.16 9.97
C PHE A 47 0.45 6.78 9.33
N THR A 48 0.26 7.13 8.06
CA THR A 48 -1.07 7.11 7.42
C THR A 48 -1.29 5.93 6.48
N GLY A 49 -0.71 4.77 6.76
CA GLY A 49 -0.83 3.56 5.95
C GLY A 49 0.31 3.31 4.96
N ASP A 50 0.38 2.07 4.49
CA ASP A 50 1.44 1.48 3.67
C ASP A 50 2.84 1.76 4.20
N GLN A 51 3.04 1.49 5.48
CA GLN A 51 4.36 1.55 6.09
C GLN A 51 5.21 0.35 5.67
N ILE A 52 4.57 -0.80 5.43
CA ILE A 52 5.22 -2.03 4.97
C ILE A 52 4.99 -2.22 3.48
N ARG A 53 6.07 -2.52 2.73
CA ARG A 53 5.96 -3.11 1.38
C ARG A 53 5.52 -4.57 1.49
N GLY A 54 4.25 -4.84 1.81
CA GLY A 54 3.80 -6.20 2.13
C GLY A 54 3.96 -7.20 0.97
N TYR A 55 4.04 -6.71 -0.27
CA TYR A 55 4.35 -7.49 -1.46
C TYR A 55 5.85 -7.69 -1.73
N ASP A 56 6.74 -7.28 -0.83
CA ASP A 56 8.18 -7.52 -0.95
C ASP A 56 8.48 -9.03 -0.99
N PRO A 57 9.40 -9.50 -1.85
CA PRO A 57 9.84 -10.89 -1.90
C PRO A 57 10.24 -11.51 -0.55
N ALA A 58 10.65 -10.71 0.43
CA ALA A 58 10.96 -11.19 1.78
C ALA A 58 9.76 -11.79 2.53
N TYR A 59 8.54 -11.48 2.11
CA TYR A 59 7.28 -11.97 2.68
C TYR A 59 6.59 -13.01 1.80
N ILE A 60 7.26 -13.52 0.76
CA ILE A 60 6.64 -14.39 -0.25
C ILE A 60 5.92 -15.63 0.32
N ASP A 61 6.41 -16.18 1.45
CA ASP A 61 5.84 -17.36 2.09
C ASP A 61 4.59 -17.04 2.93
N THR A 62 4.43 -15.79 3.37
CA THR A 62 3.29 -15.30 4.17
C THR A 62 2.37 -14.36 3.43
N PHE A 63 2.69 -14.06 2.17
CA PHE A 63 2.01 -13.06 1.37
C PHE A 63 0.50 -13.32 1.28
N LEU A 64 -0.29 -12.28 1.51
CA LEU A 64 -1.74 -12.27 1.32
C LEU A 64 -2.06 -11.27 0.22
N ARG A 65 -2.79 -11.68 -0.83
CA ARG A 65 -3.29 -10.73 -1.81
C ARG A 65 -4.55 -10.04 -1.28
N ARG A 66 -5.44 -10.84 -0.66
CA ARG A 66 -6.69 -10.40 -0.04
C ARG A 66 -6.83 -10.96 1.39
N ARG A 67 -7.66 -10.33 2.21
CA ARG A 67 -8.07 -10.91 3.50
C ARG A 67 -8.78 -12.24 3.27
N GLY A 68 -8.61 -13.17 4.20
CA GLY A 68 -9.23 -14.51 4.14
C GLY A 68 -8.55 -15.52 3.22
N GLU A 69 -7.55 -15.12 2.44
CA GLU A 69 -6.74 -16.06 1.65
C GLU A 69 -5.79 -16.91 2.50
N GLN A 70 -5.36 -18.05 1.95
CA GLN A 70 -4.26 -18.80 2.53
C GLN A 70 -2.89 -18.19 2.13
N PRO A 71 -1.98 -17.96 3.09
CA PRO A 71 -0.68 -17.35 2.83
C PRO A 71 0.10 -18.02 1.69
N GLY A 72 0.61 -17.20 0.76
CA GLY A 72 1.46 -17.62 -0.36
C GLY A 72 0.71 -18.30 -1.52
N THR A 73 -0.63 -18.31 -1.54
CA THR A 73 -1.41 -18.99 -2.59
C THR A 73 -1.43 -18.19 -3.90
N HIS A 74 -1.63 -16.87 -3.83
CA HIS A 74 -1.76 -15.99 -5.00
C HIS A 74 -0.70 -14.88 -5.00
N ILE A 75 0.55 -15.25 -5.29
CA ILE A 75 1.66 -14.29 -5.33
C ILE A 75 1.62 -13.50 -6.64
N ARG A 76 1.89 -12.19 -6.58
CA ARG A 76 2.02 -11.34 -7.76
C ARG A 76 3.18 -11.83 -8.63
N ALA A 77 2.97 -11.97 -9.93
CA ALA A 77 4.00 -12.43 -10.86
C ALA A 77 5.27 -11.57 -10.84
N VAL A 78 5.15 -10.26 -10.61
CA VAL A 78 6.29 -9.34 -10.44
C VAL A 78 7.11 -9.70 -9.20
N THR A 79 6.46 -9.97 -8.07
CA THR A 79 7.13 -10.42 -6.84
C THR A 79 7.89 -11.73 -7.05
N GLU A 80 7.34 -12.67 -7.82
CA GLU A 80 8.06 -13.91 -8.16
C GLU A 80 9.32 -13.67 -9.02
N ILE A 81 9.24 -12.73 -9.97
CA ILE A 81 10.39 -12.35 -10.81
C ILE A 81 11.46 -11.66 -9.94
N GLU A 82 11.07 -10.71 -9.09
CA GLU A 82 11.97 -10.05 -8.15
C GLU A 82 12.63 -11.06 -7.20
N ALA A 83 11.86 -12.00 -6.65
CA ALA A 83 12.39 -13.07 -5.80
C ALA A 83 13.47 -13.90 -6.49
N LYS A 84 13.24 -14.29 -7.75
CA LYS A 84 14.22 -15.02 -8.57
C LYS A 84 15.50 -14.21 -8.81
N ILE A 85 15.38 -12.91 -9.09
CA ILE A 85 16.52 -12.00 -9.27
C ILE A 85 17.31 -11.85 -7.97
N ARG A 86 16.61 -11.72 -6.83
CA ARG A 86 17.20 -11.59 -5.48
C ARG A 86 17.70 -12.93 -4.92
N GLY A 87 17.54 -14.05 -5.64
CA GLY A 87 17.96 -15.38 -5.20
C GLY A 87 17.14 -15.93 -4.03
N ILE A 88 15.96 -15.38 -3.75
CA ILE A 88 15.09 -15.80 -2.65
C ILE A 88 14.37 -17.07 -3.08
N LYS A 89 14.57 -18.14 -2.31
CA LYS A 89 13.90 -19.43 -2.51
C LYS A 89 12.64 -19.46 -1.66
N ARG A 90 11.52 -19.79 -2.28
CA ARG A 90 10.27 -20.07 -1.58
C ARG A 90 10.44 -21.31 -0.71
N HIS A 91 9.91 -21.26 0.51
CA HIS A 91 9.70 -22.45 1.32
C HIS A 91 8.24 -22.85 1.14
N PRO A 92 7.88 -23.61 0.08
CA PRO A 92 6.50 -24.02 -0.07
C PRO A 92 6.09 -24.73 1.20
N PHE A 93 5.03 -24.24 1.86
CA PHE A 93 4.14 -25.13 2.62
C PHE A 93 3.95 -26.34 1.73
N THR A 94 4.50 -27.48 2.14
CA THR A 94 4.83 -28.56 1.22
C THR A 94 3.61 -28.91 0.40
N LYS A 95 3.64 -28.54 -0.89
CA LYS A 95 2.65 -28.99 -1.91
C LYS A 95 2.56 -30.52 -1.93
N ALA A 96 3.56 -31.20 -1.34
CA ALA A 96 3.67 -32.64 -1.15
C ALA A 96 2.67 -33.28 -0.17
N LEU A 97 1.63 -32.59 0.31
CA LEU A 97 0.61 -33.23 1.16
C LEU A 97 -0.84 -32.83 0.87
N LEU A 98 -1.09 -32.09 -0.21
CA LEU A 98 -2.46 -31.71 -0.61
C LEU A 98 -3.06 -32.59 -1.70
N GLU A 99 -2.32 -33.54 -2.31
CA GLU A 99 -2.84 -34.28 -3.47
C GLU A 99 -2.77 -35.82 -3.44
N GLN A 100 -2.26 -36.49 -2.39
CA GLN A 100 -2.35 -37.97 -2.37
C GLN A 100 -2.62 -38.55 -0.96
N PRO A 101 -3.59 -39.48 -0.82
CA PRO A 101 -3.82 -40.18 0.45
C PRO A 101 -2.64 -41.14 0.71
N PRO A 102 -2.01 -41.15 1.90
CA PRO A 102 -0.89 -42.04 2.15
C PRO A 102 -1.35 -43.43 2.60
N THR A 103 -0.85 -44.44 1.90
CA THR A 103 -0.85 -45.86 2.29
C THR A 103 0.52 -46.25 2.88
N ASP A 104 0.49 -46.75 4.11
CA ASP A 104 1.44 -47.68 4.77
C ASP A 104 2.66 -47.16 5.60
N ASP A 105 2.94 -47.91 6.67
CA ASP A 105 3.55 -47.55 7.98
C ASP A 105 5.05 -47.88 8.14
N ASN A 106 5.92 -47.52 7.18
CA ASN A 106 7.35 -47.92 7.27
C ASN A 106 8.36 -46.77 7.41
N TRP A 107 7.96 -45.52 7.68
CA TRP A 107 8.86 -44.36 7.54
C TRP A 107 9.14 -43.60 8.85
N MET A 108 10.37 -43.09 9.02
CA MET A 108 10.85 -42.24 10.12
C MET A 108 11.69 -41.07 9.57
N ILE A 109 11.89 -40.02 10.39
CA ILE A 109 12.53 -38.76 9.96
C ILE A 109 13.99 -38.71 10.41
N ASP A 110 14.89 -38.37 9.48
CA ASP A 110 16.30 -38.06 9.73
C ASP A 110 16.56 -36.54 9.52
N GLY A 111 17.35 -35.91 10.41
CA GLY A 111 17.73 -34.50 10.31
C GLY A 111 16.76 -33.45 10.88
N ILE A 112 16.03 -33.76 11.97
CA ILE A 112 15.19 -32.78 12.69
C ILE A 112 16.08 -31.60 13.16
N GLY A 113 15.76 -30.37 12.73
CA GLY A 113 16.54 -29.15 13.03
C GLY A 113 17.52 -28.71 11.92
N THR A 114 17.37 -29.20 10.69
CA THR A 114 18.19 -28.81 9.52
C THR A 114 17.31 -28.29 8.36
N ASP A 115 17.92 -27.61 7.38
CA ASP A 115 17.24 -27.00 6.22
C ASP A 115 16.55 -28.00 5.27
N SER A 116 16.68 -29.32 5.49
CA SER A 116 16.12 -30.35 4.61
C SER A 116 15.95 -31.72 5.32
N PRO A 117 14.96 -31.88 6.20
CA PRO A 117 14.66 -33.18 6.81
C PRO A 117 14.20 -34.20 5.75
N LYS A 118 14.60 -35.47 5.91
CA LYS A 118 14.32 -36.55 4.95
C LYS A 118 13.59 -37.73 5.59
N LEU A 119 12.72 -38.38 4.81
CA LEU A 119 12.02 -39.61 5.20
C LEU A 119 12.91 -40.85 4.91
N VAL A 120 13.04 -41.75 5.88
CA VAL A 120 13.85 -42.99 5.81
C VAL A 120 13.03 -44.20 6.30
N LYS A 121 13.20 -45.39 5.70
CA LYS A 121 12.38 -46.58 5.97
C LYS A 121 12.93 -47.42 7.14
N ARG A 122 12.09 -47.83 8.12
CA ARG A 122 12.45 -48.74 9.23
C ARG A 122 12.03 -50.18 8.91
N ASN A 123 12.92 -51.15 9.17
CA ASN A 123 12.60 -52.58 9.02
C ASN A 123 11.64 -53.07 10.12
N LYS A 124 10.58 -53.79 9.70
CA LYS A 124 9.41 -54.27 10.46
C LYS A 124 9.73 -55.22 11.63
N ARG A 125 8.94 -55.10 12.72
CA ARG A 125 8.31 -56.23 13.45
C ARG A 125 7.08 -55.77 14.26
N ASP A 126 5.96 -56.42 13.96
CA ASP A 126 4.71 -56.62 14.71
C ASP A 126 3.76 -55.44 15.06
N GLY A 127 2.79 -55.25 14.16
CA GLY A 127 1.35 -55.41 14.42
C GLY A 127 0.69 -54.63 15.58
N ARG A 128 0.02 -53.52 15.24
CA ARG A 128 -1.25 -53.03 15.84
C ARG A 128 -1.88 -51.97 14.94
N ASN A 129 -3.14 -52.19 14.54
CA ASN A 129 -3.96 -51.24 13.78
C ASN A 129 -4.31 -50.02 14.64
N GLY A 130 -3.75 -48.86 14.31
CA GLY A 130 -4.05 -47.58 14.95
C GLY A 130 -3.13 -46.47 14.44
N SER A 131 -3.10 -46.20 13.14
CA SER A 131 -2.10 -45.28 12.55
C SER A 131 -2.63 -44.21 11.58
N ALA A 132 -3.81 -44.35 10.95
CA ALA A 132 -4.28 -43.39 9.95
C ALA A 132 -4.61 -41.99 10.50
N ASN A 133 -5.52 -41.88 11.50
CA ASN A 133 -5.91 -40.57 12.08
C ASN A 133 -4.76 -39.85 12.79
N LYS A 134 -3.74 -40.59 13.22
CA LYS A 134 -2.59 -40.01 13.93
C LYS A 134 -1.62 -39.40 12.92
N LEU A 135 -1.33 -40.06 11.80
CA LEU A 135 -0.46 -39.51 10.75
C LEU A 135 -1.02 -38.21 10.13
N GLU A 136 -2.33 -38.15 9.90
CA GLU A 136 -3.00 -36.93 9.42
C GLU A 136 -2.93 -35.78 10.43
N SER A 137 -3.23 -36.06 11.71
CA SER A 137 -3.09 -35.10 12.80
C SER A 137 -1.64 -34.61 12.96
N TRP A 138 -0.65 -35.48 12.72
CA TRP A 138 0.77 -35.15 12.81
C TRP A 138 1.26 -34.31 11.64
N ALA A 139 0.85 -34.61 10.40
CA ALA A 139 1.18 -33.78 9.25
C ALA A 139 0.57 -32.37 9.38
N GLN A 140 -0.67 -32.28 9.87
CA GLN A 140 -1.30 -31.00 10.21
C GLN A 140 -0.55 -30.26 11.33
N SER A 141 -0.07 -30.97 12.35
CA SER A 141 0.68 -30.37 13.46
C SER A 141 2.06 -29.85 13.03
N ILE A 142 2.76 -30.59 12.17
CA ILE A 142 4.05 -30.17 11.59
C ILE A 142 3.83 -28.95 10.69
N ASN A 143 2.83 -28.98 9.81
CA ASN A 143 2.51 -27.84 8.95
C ASN A 143 2.12 -26.60 9.76
N ARG A 144 1.35 -26.76 10.85
CA ARG A 144 1.04 -25.67 11.78
C ARG A 144 2.27 -25.14 12.50
N ALA A 145 3.18 -26.01 12.95
CA ALA A 145 4.43 -25.60 13.60
C ALA A 145 5.36 -24.85 12.63
N THR A 146 5.50 -25.35 11.39
CA THR A 146 6.26 -24.66 10.34
C THR A 146 5.60 -23.33 9.95
N ALA A 147 4.27 -23.28 9.82
CA ALA A 147 3.54 -22.04 9.56
C ALA A 147 3.73 -21.01 10.67
N ALA A 148 3.66 -21.47 11.93
CA ALA A 148 3.93 -20.61 13.08
C ALA A 148 5.36 -20.06 13.04
N THR A 149 6.37 -20.89 12.76
CA THR A 149 7.77 -20.42 12.64
C THR A 149 7.97 -19.42 11.50
N ILE A 150 7.33 -19.63 10.35
CA ILE A 150 7.40 -18.71 9.21
C ILE A 150 6.70 -17.38 9.55
N LEU A 151 5.54 -17.43 10.19
CA LEU A 151 4.84 -16.24 10.68
C LEU A 151 5.65 -15.51 11.77
N ASP A 152 6.32 -16.23 12.68
CA ASP A 152 7.20 -15.62 13.68
C ASP A 152 8.40 -14.92 13.05
N SER A 153 8.99 -15.51 12.02
CA SER A 153 10.03 -14.85 11.22
C SER A 153 9.48 -13.60 10.53
N THR A 154 8.25 -13.64 10.05
CA THR A 154 7.57 -12.50 9.41
C THR A 154 7.29 -11.39 10.42
N ARG A 155 6.76 -11.71 11.60
CA ARG A 155 6.61 -10.76 12.73
C ARG A 155 7.93 -10.09 13.07
N GLN A 156 9.02 -10.86 13.11
CA GLN A 156 10.34 -10.29 13.39
C GLN A 156 10.78 -9.32 12.29
N LYS A 157 10.61 -9.67 11.00
CA LYS A 157 10.90 -8.75 9.90
C LYS A 157 10.06 -7.47 9.98
N VAL A 158 8.76 -7.57 10.28
CA VAL A 158 7.88 -6.40 10.46
C VAL A 158 8.35 -5.54 11.63
N ARG A 159 8.69 -6.16 12.76
CA ARG A 159 9.26 -5.47 13.93
C ARG A 159 10.58 -4.76 13.60
N ASP A 160 11.46 -5.40 12.83
CA ASP A 160 12.73 -4.81 12.40
C ASP A 160 12.50 -3.61 11.46
N THR A 161 11.53 -3.71 10.53
CA THR A 161 11.11 -2.59 9.68
C THR A 161 10.61 -1.42 10.53
N PHE A 162 9.70 -1.68 11.49
CA PHE A 162 9.18 -0.68 12.40
C PHE A 162 10.29 -0.02 13.20
N ALA A 163 11.18 -0.81 13.81
CA ALA A 163 12.31 -0.31 14.57
C ALA A 163 13.21 0.62 13.75
N ALA A 164 13.45 0.28 12.47
CA ALA A 164 14.32 1.06 11.59
C ALA A 164 13.76 2.45 11.28
N PHE A 165 12.49 2.55 10.85
CA PHE A 165 11.92 3.87 10.52
C PHE A 165 11.41 4.64 11.75
N LEU A 166 11.04 3.96 12.85
CA LEU A 166 10.67 4.61 14.10
C LEU A 166 11.90 5.10 14.87
N GLY A 167 13.09 4.54 14.63
CA GLY A 167 14.34 4.87 15.32
C GLY A 167 14.52 6.38 15.60
N PRO A 168 14.45 7.26 14.59
CA PRO A 168 14.56 8.70 14.80
C PRO A 168 13.50 9.30 15.74
N ALA A 169 12.27 8.81 15.71
CA ALA A 169 11.19 9.26 16.59
C ALA A 169 11.40 8.79 18.03
N LEU A 170 11.84 7.54 18.21
CA LEU A 170 12.13 6.94 19.50
C LEU A 170 13.30 7.64 20.19
N GLU A 171 14.37 7.93 19.45
CA GLU A 171 15.53 8.69 19.94
C GLU A 171 15.14 10.11 20.36
N ALA A 172 14.29 10.77 19.58
CA ALA A 172 13.76 12.09 19.89
C ALA A 172 12.64 12.09 20.95
N ARG A 173 12.18 10.90 21.38
CA ARG A 173 11.05 10.69 22.32
C ARG A 173 9.76 11.36 21.87
N ILE A 174 9.50 11.34 20.57
CA ILE A 174 8.29 11.90 19.99
C ILE A 174 7.23 10.79 19.96
N PRO A 175 6.03 11.02 20.53
CA PRO A 175 4.95 10.05 20.43
C PRO A 175 4.47 9.91 18.99
N PHE A 176 3.95 8.74 18.64
CA PHE A 176 3.49 8.45 17.29
C PHE A 176 2.19 7.64 17.29
N ALA A 177 1.44 7.75 16.20
CA ALA A 177 0.23 6.98 15.93
C ALA A 177 0.27 6.42 14.50
N ALA A 178 -0.35 5.27 14.28
CA ALA A 178 -0.38 4.61 12.97
C ALA A 178 -1.80 4.15 12.60
N THR A 179 -2.13 4.27 11.32
CA THR A 179 -3.24 3.58 10.65
C THR A 179 -2.68 2.80 9.45
N TYR A 180 -3.55 2.07 8.77
CA TYR A 180 -3.20 1.03 7.81
C TYR A 180 -3.68 1.35 6.41
N GLY A 181 -2.91 0.86 5.45
CA GLY A 181 -3.22 0.86 4.04
C GLY A 181 -3.36 -0.56 3.47
N ASN A 182 -3.64 -0.60 2.17
CA ASN A 182 -3.91 -1.84 1.45
C ASN A 182 -2.67 -2.73 1.23
N HIS A 183 -1.46 -2.24 1.48
CA HIS A 183 -0.23 -3.02 1.38
C HIS A 183 0.30 -3.51 2.73
N ASP A 184 -0.13 -2.94 3.86
CA ASP A 184 0.40 -3.30 5.17
C ASP A 184 0.12 -4.76 5.52
N PHE A 185 -1.12 -5.23 5.34
CA PHE A 185 -1.50 -6.60 5.69
C PHE A 185 -0.89 -7.67 4.78
N GLN A 186 -0.44 -7.26 3.58
CA GLN A 186 -0.02 -8.20 2.55
C GLN A 186 1.23 -8.98 2.92
N CYS A 187 2.00 -8.52 3.93
CA CYS A 187 3.10 -9.29 4.49
C CYS A 187 2.64 -10.55 5.24
N GLY A 188 1.35 -10.70 5.51
CA GLY A 188 0.74 -11.81 6.26
C GLY A 188 0.44 -11.50 7.72
N ILE A 189 0.78 -10.30 8.19
CA ILE A 189 0.48 -9.81 9.56
C ILE A 189 -0.68 -8.82 9.45
N LEU A 190 -1.80 -9.12 10.09
CA LEU A 190 -3.03 -8.31 10.00
C LEU A 190 -2.95 -7.04 10.86
N ALA A 191 -3.87 -6.11 10.64
CA ALA A 191 -3.86 -4.79 11.26
C ALA A 191 -3.88 -4.84 12.79
N ASP A 192 -4.67 -5.74 13.40
CA ASP A 192 -4.73 -5.95 14.86
C ASP A 192 -3.38 -6.39 15.45
N GLU A 193 -2.71 -7.31 14.76
CA GLU A 193 -1.39 -7.82 15.15
C GLU A 193 -0.29 -6.79 14.90
N GLN A 194 -0.34 -6.02 13.81
CA GLN A 194 0.57 -4.89 13.61
C GLN A 194 0.39 -3.82 14.69
N ASP A 195 -0.84 -3.60 15.15
CA ASP A 195 -1.16 -2.71 16.26
C ASP A 195 -0.46 -3.17 17.56
N ASP A 196 -0.49 -4.48 17.84
CA ASP A 196 0.26 -5.09 18.95
C ASP A 196 1.77 -4.86 18.80
N LEU A 197 2.32 -5.05 17.60
CA LEU A 197 3.75 -4.81 17.33
C LEU A 197 4.12 -3.34 17.52
N TYR A 198 3.32 -2.38 17.04
CA TYR A 198 3.56 -0.96 17.26
C TYR A 198 3.55 -0.61 18.75
N ARG A 199 2.64 -1.20 19.54
CA ARG A 199 2.55 -0.98 20.99
C ARG A 199 3.77 -1.50 21.77
N GLU A 200 4.61 -2.36 21.19
CA GLU A 200 5.90 -2.74 21.80
C GLU A 200 6.88 -1.56 21.89
N PHE A 201 6.72 -0.54 21.04
CA PHE A 201 7.60 0.62 20.99
C PHE A 201 7.12 1.76 21.90
N SER A 202 8.04 2.32 22.68
CA SER A 202 7.74 3.44 23.57
C SER A 202 7.29 4.67 22.79
N GLY A 203 6.15 5.26 23.17
CA GLY A 203 5.59 6.43 22.50
C GLY A 203 4.49 6.10 21.49
N CYS A 204 4.20 4.82 21.24
CA CYS A 204 3.02 4.41 20.49
C CYS A 204 1.74 4.91 21.20
N MET A 205 0.87 5.57 20.43
CA MET A 205 -0.40 6.11 20.88
C MET A 205 -1.60 5.26 20.43
N ASN A 206 -1.37 4.19 19.64
CA ASN A 206 -2.44 3.29 19.19
C ASN A 206 -3.07 2.59 20.40
N PRO A 207 -4.36 2.83 20.70
CA PRO A 207 -5.04 2.18 21.80
C PRO A 207 -5.35 0.72 21.44
N VAL A 208 -5.65 -0.09 22.47
CA VAL A 208 -6.30 -1.38 22.22
C VAL A 208 -7.70 -1.11 21.67
N ALA A 209 -8.06 -1.74 20.55
CA ALA A 209 -9.40 -1.63 19.96
C ALA A 209 -10.51 -1.96 20.98
N GLY A 210 -11.58 -1.18 21.00
CA GLY A 210 -12.70 -1.32 21.93
C GLY A 210 -12.39 -0.94 23.39
N SER A 211 -11.17 -0.50 23.71
CA SER A 211 -10.78 -0.16 25.10
C SER A 211 -11.46 1.11 25.63
N SER A 212 -11.97 1.97 24.75
CA SER A 212 -12.71 3.18 25.12
C SER A 212 -13.61 3.63 23.96
N PRO A 213 -14.56 4.55 24.19
CA PRO A 213 -15.33 5.16 23.11
C PRO A 213 -14.48 5.88 22.05
N LEU A 214 -13.22 6.21 22.35
CA LEU A 214 -12.28 6.83 21.40
C LEU A 214 -11.47 5.81 20.59
N ALA A 215 -11.64 4.50 20.83
CA ALA A 215 -10.85 3.44 20.21
C ALA A 215 -11.79 2.39 19.61
N LEU A 216 -12.11 2.52 18.33
CA LEU A 216 -13.09 1.64 17.69
C LEU A 216 -12.46 0.29 17.31
N GLU A 217 -11.51 0.34 16.38
CA GLU A 217 -10.89 -0.82 15.73
C GLU A 217 -9.40 -0.51 15.45
N PRO A 218 -8.57 -1.51 15.10
CA PRO A 218 -7.16 -1.27 14.77
C PRO A 218 -7.00 -0.20 13.69
N GLY A 219 -6.26 0.87 14.01
CA GLY A 219 -6.05 2.01 13.13
C GLY A 219 -7.17 3.07 13.12
N THR A 220 -8.32 2.82 13.77
CA THR A 220 -9.44 3.78 13.87
C THR A 220 -9.66 4.25 15.31
N PHE A 221 -9.15 5.43 15.63
CA PHE A 221 -9.22 5.99 16.99
C PHE A 221 -8.98 7.51 17.02
N ALA A 222 -9.40 8.14 18.12
CA ALA A 222 -9.24 9.57 18.37
C ALA A 222 -8.17 9.85 19.42
N ILE A 223 -7.34 10.87 19.17
CA ILE A 223 -6.30 11.37 20.07
C ILE A 223 -6.66 12.80 20.48
N PRO A 224 -7.25 13.01 21.67
CA PRO A 224 -7.51 14.34 22.19
C PRO A 224 -6.20 15.09 22.49
N ILE A 225 -6.14 16.37 22.10
CA ILE A 225 -5.04 17.28 22.40
C ILE A 225 -5.56 18.34 23.37
N GLU A 226 -5.00 18.35 24.58
CA GLU A 226 -5.41 19.27 25.63
C GLU A 226 -4.90 20.71 25.41
N ALA A 227 -5.62 21.67 25.97
CA ALA A 227 -5.21 23.06 26.13
C ALA A 227 -3.93 23.20 26.96
N SER A 228 -3.09 24.20 26.66
CA SER A 228 -1.80 24.41 27.33
C SER A 228 -1.92 24.75 28.82
N ASP A 229 -3.09 25.22 29.26
CA ASP A 229 -3.37 25.73 30.62
C ASP A 229 -3.49 24.64 31.71
N GLY A 230 -3.51 23.36 31.32
CA GLY A 230 -3.64 22.25 32.27
C GLY A 230 -5.04 22.04 32.84
N SER A 231 -6.06 22.67 32.26
CA SER A 231 -7.47 22.48 32.63
C SER A 231 -8.02 21.10 32.29
N GLY A 232 -7.34 20.35 31.41
CA GLY A 232 -7.85 19.11 30.83
C GLY A 232 -8.85 19.33 29.68
N ARG A 233 -9.14 20.58 29.32
CA ARG A 233 -10.00 20.90 28.16
C ARG A 233 -9.34 20.43 26.88
N ILE A 234 -10.09 19.71 26.05
CA ILE A 234 -9.67 19.27 24.72
C ILE A 234 -9.78 20.47 23.78
N ALA A 235 -8.65 20.93 23.24
CA ALA A 235 -8.58 22.07 22.33
C ALA A 235 -8.73 21.65 20.86
N MET A 236 -8.25 20.45 20.51
CA MET A 236 -8.49 19.80 19.21
C MET A 236 -8.35 18.28 19.35
N SER A 237 -8.70 17.53 18.32
CA SER A 237 -8.39 16.10 18.22
C SER A 237 -7.72 15.74 16.89
N VAL A 238 -6.86 14.72 16.95
CA VAL A 238 -6.31 14.04 15.79
C VAL A 238 -7.00 12.70 15.66
N MET A 239 -7.57 12.41 14.49
CA MET A 239 -8.28 11.17 14.23
C MET A 239 -7.46 10.30 13.29
N MET A 240 -7.21 9.07 13.69
CA MET A 240 -6.67 8.02 12.83
C MET A 240 -7.86 7.19 12.32
N VAL A 241 -7.90 6.91 11.02
CA VAL A 241 -8.98 6.13 10.41
C VAL A 241 -8.38 5.02 9.56
N ASN A 242 -8.82 3.78 9.78
CA ASN A 242 -8.54 2.67 8.91
C ASN A 242 -9.44 2.77 7.68
N SER A 243 -8.86 3.11 6.53
CA SER A 243 -9.61 3.30 5.28
C SER A 243 -9.97 1.99 4.58
N GLY A 244 -9.78 0.84 5.23
CA GLY A 244 -9.85 -0.46 4.60
C GLY A 244 -8.65 -0.74 3.69
N ASP A 245 -8.67 -1.90 3.04
CA ASP A 245 -7.65 -2.29 2.08
C ASP A 245 -8.20 -2.34 0.66
N TYR A 246 -9.08 -3.30 0.40
CA TYR A 246 -9.62 -3.56 -0.92
C TYR A 246 -11.11 -3.94 -0.85
N ALA A 247 -11.85 -3.74 -1.94
CA ALA A 247 -13.26 -4.12 -1.98
C ALA A 247 -13.43 -5.65 -2.07
N ASP A 248 -14.44 -6.18 -1.38
CA ASP A 248 -14.68 -7.62 -1.17
C ASP A 248 -15.25 -8.38 -2.40
N ASN A 249 -15.46 -7.70 -3.54
CA ASN A 249 -16.22 -8.25 -4.65
C ASN A 249 -15.41 -9.23 -5.54
N ALA A 250 -15.10 -10.44 -5.09
CA ALA A 250 -14.60 -11.50 -5.98
C ALA A 250 -14.76 -12.96 -5.52
N PHE A 251 -15.87 -13.37 -4.89
CA PHE A 251 -16.14 -14.82 -4.72
C PHE A 251 -17.56 -15.33 -5.04
N ASP A 252 -18.51 -14.47 -5.40
CA ASP A 252 -19.88 -14.94 -5.78
C ASP A 252 -20.25 -14.78 -7.27
N GLY A 253 -19.32 -14.32 -8.11
CA GLY A 253 -19.60 -13.89 -9.48
C GLY A 253 -19.13 -14.78 -10.63
N ASP A 254 -18.78 -16.06 -10.46
CA ASP A 254 -18.53 -16.93 -11.63
C ASP A 254 -18.74 -18.44 -11.36
N ARG A 255 -19.92 -18.79 -10.80
CA ARG A 255 -20.41 -20.18 -10.76
C ARG A 255 -21.76 -20.40 -11.43
N SER A 256 -22.23 -19.44 -12.21
CA SER A 256 -23.36 -19.66 -13.11
C SER A 256 -22.88 -19.46 -14.53
N ASN A 257 -22.43 -20.56 -15.12
CA ASN A 257 -22.46 -20.75 -16.56
C ASN A 257 -23.95 -20.70 -16.97
N SER A 258 -24.50 -19.48 -17.09
CA SER A 258 -25.81 -19.25 -17.67
C SER A 258 -25.64 -19.46 -19.17
N GLY A 259 -26.03 -20.65 -19.60
CA GLY A 259 -26.09 -21.00 -21.00
C GLY A 259 -27.08 -20.10 -21.73
N ASP A 260 -26.54 -19.12 -22.44
CA ASP A 260 -27.28 -18.45 -23.49
C ASP A 260 -27.18 -19.30 -24.76
N ARG A 261 -28.18 -20.18 -24.87
CA ARG A 261 -28.70 -20.61 -26.16
C ARG A 261 -29.23 -19.35 -26.85
N GLU A 262 -28.73 -19.05 -28.05
CA GLU A 262 -29.61 -18.86 -29.20
C GLU A 262 -28.86 -18.91 -30.55
N HIS A 263 -29.37 -19.81 -31.39
CA HIS A 263 -29.44 -19.80 -32.85
C HIS A 263 -28.20 -19.63 -33.74
N ALA A 264 -27.73 -20.77 -34.27
CA ALA A 264 -27.55 -20.95 -35.72
C ALA A 264 -27.63 -22.42 -36.15
N GLY A 265 -28.58 -22.73 -37.03
CA GLY A 265 -28.39 -23.57 -38.22
C GLY A 265 -28.04 -25.05 -38.09
N ASP A 266 -29.07 -25.88 -38.26
CA ASP A 266 -29.04 -27.27 -38.72
C ASP A 266 -28.11 -27.51 -39.94
N THR A 267 -27.23 -28.52 -39.87
CA THR A 267 -27.13 -29.66 -40.82
C THR A 267 -25.96 -30.56 -40.43
N GLY A 268 -26.22 -31.87 -40.37
CA GLY A 268 -25.30 -32.89 -39.86
C GLY A 268 -24.14 -33.29 -40.77
N ASN A 269 -23.17 -34.04 -40.24
CA ASN A 269 -22.80 -35.40 -40.66
C ASN A 269 -21.61 -35.93 -39.85
N ALA A 270 -21.55 -37.26 -39.74
CA ALA A 270 -20.64 -38.10 -38.95
C ALA A 270 -19.15 -38.04 -39.37
N GLY A 271 -18.25 -38.38 -38.43
CA GLY A 271 -16.83 -38.64 -38.75
C GLY A 271 -15.98 -39.04 -37.55
N LYS A 272 -15.51 -40.30 -37.56
CA LYS A 272 -14.68 -40.99 -36.55
C LYS A 272 -13.20 -40.55 -36.51
N SER A 273 -12.58 -40.87 -35.36
CA SER A 273 -11.21 -41.43 -35.14
C SER A 273 -9.96 -40.56 -35.34
N GLY A 274 -9.02 -40.69 -34.39
CA GLY A 274 -7.62 -40.34 -34.61
C GLY A 274 -6.80 -40.14 -33.33
N ASP A 275 -6.37 -41.24 -32.72
CA ASP A 275 -5.38 -41.31 -31.64
C ASP A 275 -3.97 -41.08 -32.21
N THR A 276 -3.14 -40.21 -31.61
CA THR A 276 -1.67 -40.39 -31.64
C THR A 276 -0.97 -39.59 -30.54
N SER A 277 -0.32 -40.33 -29.65
CA SER A 277 0.71 -39.90 -28.73
C SER A 277 2.03 -39.59 -29.45
N GLY A 278 2.76 -38.59 -28.96
CA GLY A 278 4.06 -38.21 -29.50
C GLY A 278 4.84 -37.32 -28.52
N ASN A 279 5.54 -37.96 -27.60
CA ASN A 279 6.45 -37.34 -26.64
C ASN A 279 7.85 -37.18 -27.26
N THR A 280 8.32 -35.94 -27.42
CA THR A 280 9.74 -35.51 -27.51
C THR A 280 9.75 -34.06 -27.03
N GLY A 281 10.56 -33.57 -26.10
CA GLY A 281 11.97 -33.83 -25.85
C GLY A 281 12.69 -32.46 -25.85
N ASN A 282 12.71 -31.82 -24.67
CA ASN A 282 13.50 -30.66 -24.22
C ASN A 282 14.52 -30.01 -25.19
N ALA A 283 14.34 -28.69 -25.44
CA ALA A 283 15.42 -27.73 -25.67
C ALA A 283 14.92 -26.29 -25.47
N ALA A 284 14.62 -25.89 -24.23
CA ALA A 284 14.28 -24.52 -23.87
C ALA A 284 15.44 -23.89 -23.07
N GLY A 285 16.24 -23.09 -23.76
CA GLY A 285 17.27 -22.26 -23.15
C GLY A 285 17.47 -21.00 -24.00
N GLY A 286 17.02 -19.85 -23.51
CA GLY A 286 17.54 -18.55 -23.94
C GLY A 286 16.68 -17.62 -24.80
N ARG A 287 15.35 -17.80 -24.90
CA ARG A 287 14.50 -16.88 -25.71
C ARG A 287 13.19 -16.38 -25.08
N GLU A 288 12.97 -16.60 -23.79
CA GLU A 288 11.71 -16.20 -23.12
C GLU A 288 11.71 -14.79 -22.51
N SER A 289 12.79 -14.02 -22.59
CA SER A 289 12.91 -12.72 -21.89
C SER A 289 12.35 -11.50 -22.65
N LEU A 290 12.28 -11.53 -23.98
CA LEU A 290 11.84 -10.36 -24.79
C LEU A 290 10.41 -10.49 -25.29
N THR A 291 9.97 -11.72 -25.58
CA THR A 291 8.62 -12.02 -26.07
C THR A 291 7.55 -11.91 -24.97
N SER A 292 7.95 -12.15 -23.71
CA SER A 292 7.14 -11.92 -22.51
C SER A 292 6.96 -10.42 -22.22
N TYR A 293 8.01 -9.62 -22.41
CA TYR A 293 7.97 -8.16 -22.29
C TYR A 293 7.12 -7.48 -23.39
N ALA A 294 7.21 -7.99 -24.62
CA ALA A 294 6.36 -7.53 -25.72
C ALA A 294 4.88 -7.94 -25.55
N LYS A 295 4.60 -9.11 -24.96
CA LYS A 295 3.24 -9.54 -24.57
C LYS A 295 2.69 -8.76 -23.36
N TYR A 296 3.56 -8.33 -22.43
CA TYR A 296 3.25 -7.43 -21.32
C TYR A 296 2.80 -6.05 -21.81
N ALA A 297 3.52 -5.47 -22.79
CA ALA A 297 3.17 -4.17 -23.37
C ALA A 297 1.86 -4.18 -24.20
N SER A 298 1.39 -5.35 -24.65
CA SER A 298 0.25 -5.48 -25.56
C SER A 298 -1.08 -5.90 -24.91
N ASN A 299 -1.10 -6.24 -23.61
CA ASN A 299 -2.28 -6.83 -22.96
C ASN A 299 -2.51 -6.33 -21.50
N SER A 300 -2.45 -5.01 -21.30
CA SER A 300 -2.45 -4.36 -19.98
C SER A 300 -3.72 -4.52 -19.15
N ARG A 301 -4.84 -5.01 -19.71
CA ARG A 301 -6.10 -5.21 -18.97
C ARG A 301 -6.15 -6.51 -18.17
N GLY A 302 -5.31 -7.50 -18.48
CA GLY A 302 -5.32 -8.81 -17.82
C GLY A 302 -4.23 -9.00 -16.76
N TRP A 303 -3.34 -8.02 -16.60
CA TRP A 303 -2.18 -8.04 -15.69
C TRP A 303 -2.12 -6.76 -14.87
N ASP A 304 -3.29 -6.16 -14.61
CA ASP A 304 -3.41 -4.92 -13.88
C ASP A 304 -2.78 -5.08 -12.49
N LEU A 305 -1.87 -4.15 -12.19
CA LEU A 305 -1.25 -4.00 -10.88
C LEU A 305 -2.23 -3.32 -9.91
N ALA A 306 -3.37 -2.83 -10.39
CA ALA A 306 -4.59 -2.67 -9.61
C ALA A 306 -5.35 -4.00 -9.55
N ASP A 307 -5.58 -4.47 -8.34
CA ASP A 307 -6.47 -5.59 -8.08
C ASP A 307 -7.85 -5.29 -8.73
N SER A 308 -8.39 -6.24 -9.51
CA SER A 308 -9.58 -6.06 -10.34
C SER A 308 -10.81 -5.55 -9.57
N ASP A 309 -10.82 -5.74 -8.26
CA ASP A 309 -12.01 -5.57 -7.41
C ASP A 309 -11.96 -4.29 -6.57
N GLY A 310 -10.89 -3.47 -6.70
CA GLY A 310 -10.90 -2.10 -6.21
C GLY A 310 -10.43 -1.84 -4.80
N TYR A 311 -10.37 -0.55 -4.46
CA TYR A 311 -9.88 -0.05 -3.18
C TYR A 311 -10.96 -0.08 -2.11
N GLY A 312 -10.54 -0.32 -0.87
CA GLY A 312 -11.43 -0.37 0.29
C GLY A 312 -11.93 1.01 0.74
N THR A 313 -12.87 0.98 1.67
CA THR A 313 -13.39 2.14 2.38
C THR A 313 -13.35 1.87 3.89
N PRO A 314 -13.44 2.90 4.75
CA PRO A 314 -13.74 2.67 6.15
C PRO A 314 -14.99 1.80 6.32
N SER A 315 -15.02 1.00 7.39
CA SER A 315 -16.18 0.15 7.71
C SER A 315 -17.42 1.00 8.00
N PRO A 316 -18.65 0.48 7.79
CA PRO A 316 -19.87 1.18 8.21
C PRO A 316 -19.85 1.59 9.69
N GLU A 317 -19.26 0.74 10.54
CA GLU A 317 -19.04 1.01 11.96
C GLU A 317 -18.08 2.19 12.16
N ALA A 318 -17.00 2.30 11.38
CA ALA A 318 -16.08 3.44 11.43
C ALA A 318 -16.75 4.74 10.99
N ILE A 319 -17.55 4.71 9.91
CA ILE A 319 -18.31 5.88 9.45
C ILE A 319 -19.28 6.37 10.52
N GLU A 320 -20.00 5.46 11.16
CA GLU A 320 -20.94 5.83 12.23
C GLU A 320 -20.20 6.31 13.48
N TRP A 321 -19.07 5.68 13.82
CA TRP A 321 -18.22 6.12 14.93
C TRP A 321 -17.67 7.54 14.70
N LEU A 322 -17.24 7.89 13.48
CA LEU A 322 -16.77 9.24 13.14
C LEU A 322 -17.82 10.32 13.43
N LYS A 323 -19.11 10.00 13.29
CA LYS A 323 -20.22 10.89 13.67
C LYS A 323 -20.39 10.99 15.18
N GLN A 324 -20.26 9.87 15.88
CA GLN A 324 -20.55 9.78 17.31
C GLN A 324 -19.41 10.29 18.20
N VAL A 325 -18.15 10.08 17.81
CA VAL A 325 -16.98 10.42 18.61
C VAL A 325 -16.87 11.91 18.92
N GLN A 326 -17.38 12.79 18.06
CA GLN A 326 -17.43 14.22 18.33
C GLN A 326 -18.32 14.57 19.53
N ARG A 327 -19.39 13.81 19.75
CA ARG A 327 -20.25 13.98 20.93
C ARG A 327 -19.52 13.58 22.20
N GLU A 328 -18.81 12.45 22.17
CA GLU A 328 -17.95 12.01 23.28
C GLU A 328 -16.88 13.07 23.63
N LEU A 329 -16.24 13.66 22.62
CA LEU A 329 -15.24 14.72 22.83
C LEU A 329 -15.87 15.99 23.44
N GLY A 330 -17.04 16.41 22.94
CA GLY A 330 -17.78 17.55 23.48
C GLY A 330 -18.30 17.33 24.90
N GLU A 331 -18.78 16.12 25.21
CA GLU A 331 -19.22 15.73 26.56
C GLU A 331 -18.06 15.77 27.55
N ARG A 332 -16.85 15.34 27.14
CA ARG A 332 -15.64 15.44 27.97
C ARG A 332 -15.23 16.88 28.25
N ASN A 333 -15.48 17.80 27.32
CA ASN A 333 -15.31 19.24 27.56
C ASN A 333 -16.41 19.86 28.43
N GLY A 334 -17.56 19.18 28.57
CA GLY A 334 -18.70 19.61 29.38
C GLY A 334 -19.61 20.64 28.71
N ASP A 335 -19.30 21.08 27.49
CA ASP A 335 -20.12 22.00 26.70
C ASP A 335 -20.96 21.29 25.63
N GLY A 336 -20.67 20.02 25.34
CA GLY A 336 -21.35 19.22 24.32
C GLY A 336 -21.09 19.69 22.89
N LEU A 337 -20.15 20.62 22.69
CA LEU A 337 -19.82 21.14 21.36
C LEU A 337 -18.79 20.24 20.67
N ALA A 338 -18.94 20.06 19.37
CA ALA A 338 -17.94 19.35 18.58
C ALA A 338 -16.57 20.03 18.70
N VAL A 339 -15.52 19.22 18.78
CA VAL A 339 -14.15 19.67 18.96
C VAL A 339 -13.48 19.81 17.60
N PRO A 340 -12.66 20.86 17.35
CA PRO A 340 -11.89 20.97 16.13
C PRO A 340 -11.08 19.69 15.86
N ALA A 341 -11.28 19.05 14.71
CA ALA A 341 -10.67 17.77 14.41
C ALA A 341 -10.03 17.72 13.02
N ILE A 342 -8.88 17.07 12.95
CA ILE A 342 -8.22 16.66 11.70
C ILE A 342 -8.18 15.14 11.62
N ALA A 343 -8.56 14.58 10.48
CA ALA A 343 -8.53 13.16 10.21
C ALA A 343 -7.38 12.77 9.29
N PHE A 344 -6.81 11.60 9.54
CA PHE A 344 -5.73 10.99 8.76
C PHE A 344 -6.08 9.56 8.42
N GLN A 345 -5.97 9.22 7.13
CA GLN A 345 -6.18 7.86 6.63
C GLN A 345 -5.29 7.55 5.44
N HIS A 346 -5.37 6.33 4.92
CA HIS A 346 -4.55 5.95 3.78
C HIS A 346 -5.22 6.25 2.43
N ILE A 347 -6.32 5.55 2.16
CA ILE A 347 -7.01 5.57 0.88
C ILE A 347 -7.95 6.80 0.83
N PRO A 348 -7.87 7.63 -0.23
CA PRO A 348 -8.74 8.79 -0.42
C PRO A 348 -10.20 8.38 -0.70
N PRO A 349 -11.21 9.08 -0.14
CA PRO A 349 -12.59 8.99 -0.63
C PRO A 349 -12.75 9.71 -1.98
N GLN A 350 -13.85 9.44 -2.68
CA GLN A 350 -14.07 9.95 -4.05
C GLN A 350 -14.09 11.48 -4.14
N GLU A 351 -14.50 12.18 -3.09
CA GLU A 351 -14.57 13.64 -3.01
C GLU A 351 -13.22 14.33 -3.23
N PHE A 352 -12.10 13.60 -3.16
CA PHE A 352 -10.80 14.15 -3.58
C PHE A 352 -10.77 14.54 -5.07
N TYR A 353 -11.62 13.95 -5.92
CA TYR A 353 -11.81 14.41 -7.30
C TYR A 353 -12.45 15.81 -7.39
N ASP A 354 -13.16 16.29 -6.36
CA ASP A 354 -13.73 17.64 -6.33
C ASP A 354 -12.65 18.72 -6.13
N CYS A 355 -11.45 18.33 -5.69
CA CYS A 355 -10.27 19.18 -5.73
C CYS A 355 -9.70 19.35 -7.16
N LEU A 356 -10.21 18.59 -8.12
CA LEU A 356 -9.75 18.58 -9.49
C LEU A 356 -10.76 19.24 -10.43
N ARG A 357 -10.29 19.56 -11.63
CA ARG A 357 -11.11 20.06 -12.73
C ARG A 357 -10.91 19.15 -13.93
N GLU A 358 -12.00 18.59 -14.43
CA GLU A 358 -11.97 17.82 -15.66
C GLU A 358 -11.59 18.70 -16.85
N VAL A 359 -10.75 18.18 -17.74
CA VAL A 359 -10.20 18.87 -18.89
C VAL A 359 -10.09 17.91 -20.09
N PRO A 360 -10.03 18.43 -21.33
CA PRO A 360 -9.78 17.60 -22.50
C PRO A 360 -8.48 16.79 -22.38
N ALA A 361 -8.47 15.56 -22.91
CA ALA A 361 -7.37 14.61 -22.78
C ALA A 361 -6.01 15.09 -23.34
N TYR A 362 -5.99 16.12 -24.17
CA TYR A 362 -4.78 16.73 -24.74
C TYR A 362 -4.19 17.86 -23.87
N THR A 363 -4.83 18.18 -22.74
CA THR A 363 -4.39 19.26 -21.87
C THR A 363 -3.03 18.92 -21.24
N PRO A 364 -2.02 19.82 -21.33
CA PRO A 364 -0.71 19.57 -20.74
C PRO A 364 -0.77 19.31 -19.23
N ASN A 365 -0.03 18.31 -18.77
CA ASN A 365 -0.01 17.84 -17.37
C ASN A 365 -1.34 17.30 -16.83
N ALA A 366 -2.35 17.06 -17.69
CA ALA A 366 -3.55 16.38 -17.25
C ALA A 366 -3.26 14.92 -16.88
N VAL A 367 -3.93 14.46 -15.84
CA VAL A 367 -3.85 13.11 -15.32
C VAL A 367 -5.18 12.42 -15.59
N GLU A 368 -5.15 11.29 -16.28
CA GLU A 368 -6.33 10.45 -16.41
C GLU A 368 -6.70 9.81 -15.08
N GLY A 369 -7.99 9.82 -14.73
CA GLY A 369 -8.52 9.16 -13.54
C GLY A 369 -8.39 7.64 -13.63
N ALA A 370 -8.44 6.97 -12.48
CA ALA A 370 -8.42 5.52 -12.39
C ALA A 370 -9.84 4.95 -12.23
N ARG A 371 -10.02 3.69 -12.65
CA ARG A 371 -11.23 2.88 -12.38
C ARG A 371 -12.53 3.59 -12.79
N THR A 372 -13.43 3.93 -11.86
CA THR A 372 -14.70 4.64 -12.15
C THR A 372 -14.51 5.99 -12.83
N PHE A 373 -13.32 6.59 -12.71
CA PHE A 373 -12.94 7.86 -13.34
C PHE A 373 -12.07 7.67 -14.59
N ALA A 374 -11.85 6.43 -15.05
CA ALA A 374 -11.07 6.14 -16.24
C ALA A 374 -11.69 6.76 -17.51
N GLY A 375 -10.84 7.21 -18.44
CA GLY A 375 -11.27 7.91 -19.64
C GLY A 375 -11.46 9.42 -19.46
N HIS A 376 -11.59 9.90 -18.23
CA HIS A 376 -11.66 11.33 -17.90
C HIS A 376 -10.27 11.84 -17.49
N CYS A 377 -9.94 13.08 -17.87
CA CYS A 377 -8.64 13.70 -17.58
C CYS A 377 -8.80 14.93 -16.71
N TYR A 378 -7.90 15.10 -15.75
CA TYR A 378 -8.03 16.09 -14.69
C TYR A 378 -6.76 16.91 -14.52
N VAL A 379 -6.93 18.14 -14.05
CA VAL A 379 -5.86 18.97 -13.48
C VAL A 379 -6.31 19.47 -12.11
N LEU A 380 -5.40 19.92 -11.26
CA LEU A 380 -5.78 20.61 -10.02
C LEU A 380 -6.71 21.79 -10.31
N ASN A 381 -7.79 21.88 -9.55
CA ASN A 381 -8.64 23.06 -9.56
C ASN A 381 -7.98 24.17 -8.73
N ARG A 382 -7.45 25.19 -9.41
CA ARG A 382 -6.70 26.29 -8.77
C ARG A 382 -7.58 27.24 -7.97
N ASP A 383 -8.90 27.17 -8.12
CA ASP A 383 -9.84 28.02 -7.38
C ASP A 383 -10.05 27.49 -5.95
N VAL A 384 -9.83 26.19 -5.73
CA VAL A 384 -10.01 25.52 -4.43
C VAL A 384 -8.71 24.97 -3.85
N CYS A 385 -7.71 24.67 -4.68
CA CYS A 385 -6.43 24.15 -4.22
C CYS A 385 -5.44 25.25 -3.80
N ARG A 386 -4.77 25.02 -2.67
CA ARG A 386 -3.73 25.90 -2.15
C ARG A 386 -2.54 26.00 -3.13
N PRO A 387 -1.89 27.18 -3.25
CA PRO A 387 -0.66 27.33 -4.05
C PRO A 387 0.43 26.32 -3.66
N GLY A 388 1.19 25.84 -4.64
CA GLY A 388 2.23 24.82 -4.43
C GLY A 388 1.73 23.37 -4.46
N SER A 389 0.41 23.17 -4.53
CA SER A 389 -0.21 21.86 -4.74
C SER A 389 0.24 21.18 -6.04
N ARG A 390 0.36 19.85 -6.02
CA ARG A 390 0.73 19.00 -7.15
C ARG A 390 -0.17 17.77 -7.26
N LEU A 391 -0.76 17.59 -8.44
CA LEU A 391 -1.33 16.31 -8.89
C LEU A 391 -0.25 15.59 -9.70
N GLY A 392 0.19 14.44 -9.20
CA GLY A 392 1.28 13.66 -9.76
C GLY A 392 0.79 12.40 -10.48
N GLU A 393 -0.31 11.82 -10.04
CA GLU A 393 -0.94 10.62 -10.60
C GLU A 393 -2.44 10.59 -10.31
N ALA A 394 -3.12 9.56 -10.83
CA ALA A 394 -4.55 9.37 -10.64
C ALA A 394 -4.87 9.24 -9.14
N ILE A 395 -6.11 9.54 -8.76
CA ILE A 395 -6.57 9.30 -7.40
C ILE A 395 -7.08 7.86 -7.33
N GLY A 396 -6.40 7.01 -6.55
CA GLY A 396 -6.78 5.64 -6.26
C GLY A 396 -7.79 5.58 -5.12
N CYS A 397 -9.07 5.85 -5.42
CA CYS A 397 -10.16 5.76 -4.45
C CYS A 397 -11.05 4.53 -4.68
N ALA A 398 -11.89 4.20 -3.70
CA ALA A 398 -12.93 3.18 -3.87
C ALA A 398 -13.90 3.50 -5.03
N ASP A 399 -14.50 2.46 -5.62
CA ASP A 399 -15.49 2.61 -6.71
C ASP A 399 -16.83 3.17 -6.23
N GLU A 400 -17.15 2.93 -4.97
CA GLU A 400 -18.38 3.41 -4.35
C GLU A 400 -18.05 4.48 -3.32
N ASN A 401 -18.81 5.58 -3.36
CA ASN A 401 -18.76 6.59 -2.31
C ASN A 401 -19.67 6.17 -1.14
N VAL A 402 -19.07 5.87 0.01
CA VAL A 402 -19.78 5.44 1.23
C VAL A 402 -20.28 6.59 2.10
N GLY A 403 -20.15 7.84 1.64
CA GLY A 403 -20.59 9.03 2.35
C GLY A 403 -19.67 9.45 3.50
N GLU A 404 -18.38 9.09 3.44
CA GLU A 404 -17.41 9.40 4.50
C GLU A 404 -17.28 10.90 4.72
N VAL A 405 -17.01 11.69 3.67
CA VAL A 405 -16.89 13.15 3.79
C VAL A 405 -18.19 13.77 4.28
N GLN A 406 -19.35 13.27 3.83
CA GLN A 406 -20.63 13.74 4.33
C GLN A 406 -20.80 13.43 5.82
N ALA A 407 -20.38 12.25 6.30
CA ALA A 407 -20.41 11.90 7.71
C ALA A 407 -19.53 12.83 8.56
N LEU A 408 -18.32 13.18 8.09
CA LEU A 408 -17.44 14.14 8.76
C LEU A 408 -18.11 15.52 8.86
N ARG A 409 -18.78 15.97 7.80
CA ARG A 409 -19.50 17.26 7.79
C ARG A 409 -20.69 17.26 8.74
N ASP A 410 -21.51 16.21 8.71
CA ASP A 410 -22.70 16.07 9.55
C ASP A 410 -22.34 16.00 11.05
N ALA A 411 -21.19 15.41 11.37
CA ALA A 411 -20.69 15.35 12.75
C ALA A 411 -20.34 16.73 13.32
N GLY A 412 -19.90 17.66 12.47
CA GLY A 412 -19.31 18.92 12.87
C GLY A 412 -17.91 18.76 13.48
N GLY A 413 -17.16 19.87 13.57
CA GLY A 413 -15.83 19.91 14.18
C GLY A 413 -14.67 19.51 13.25
N TYR A 414 -14.88 18.58 12.31
CA TYR A 414 -13.87 18.22 11.32
C TYR A 414 -13.59 19.37 10.36
N PHE A 415 -12.32 19.77 10.24
CA PHE A 415 -11.88 20.80 9.31
C PHE A 415 -10.94 20.30 8.23
N ALA A 416 -10.44 19.06 8.34
CA ALA A 416 -9.50 18.49 7.38
C ALA A 416 -9.49 16.95 7.40
N LEU A 417 -9.30 16.36 6.21
CA LEU A 417 -8.98 14.95 5.97
C LEU A 417 -7.73 14.86 5.09
N PHE A 418 -6.71 14.15 5.58
CA PHE A 418 -5.44 13.96 4.88
C PHE A 418 -5.12 12.49 4.60
N CYS A 419 -4.72 12.22 3.37
CA CYS A 419 -4.50 10.87 2.84
C CYS A 419 -3.06 10.65 2.33
N GLY A 420 -2.71 9.37 2.17
CA GLY A 420 -1.49 8.88 1.50
C GLY A 420 -1.86 8.19 0.18
N HIS A 421 -1.39 6.97 -0.03
CA HIS A 421 -1.79 6.03 -1.09
C HIS A 421 -1.29 6.36 -2.51
N ASP A 422 -1.53 7.58 -2.98
CA ASP A 422 -1.09 8.03 -4.31
C ASP A 422 0.23 8.78 -4.17
N HIS A 423 1.34 8.02 -4.27
CA HIS A 423 2.68 8.40 -3.86
C HIS A 423 3.19 9.76 -4.39
N LYS A 424 2.71 10.21 -5.56
CA LYS A 424 3.16 11.45 -6.23
C LYS A 424 2.28 12.66 -5.93
N ASN A 425 1.10 12.45 -5.33
CA ASN A 425 0.16 13.51 -5.04
C ASN A 425 0.60 14.30 -3.80
N ALA A 426 0.51 15.63 -3.89
CA ALA A 426 0.89 16.53 -2.81
C ALA A 426 0.09 17.83 -2.94
N PHE A 427 -1.20 17.79 -2.61
CA PHE A 427 -2.09 18.95 -2.70
C PHE A 427 -2.94 19.12 -1.46
N VAL A 428 -3.57 20.30 -1.33
CA VAL A 428 -4.62 20.59 -0.35
C VAL A 428 -5.69 21.40 -1.08
N GLY A 429 -6.92 20.90 -1.14
CA GLY A 429 -8.08 21.59 -1.69
C GLY A 429 -9.13 21.84 -0.61
N HIS A 430 -9.76 23.01 -0.64
CA HIS A 430 -10.87 23.32 0.25
C HIS A 430 -12.19 23.08 -0.48
N VAL A 431 -12.88 22.00 -0.13
CA VAL A 431 -14.15 21.59 -0.74
C VAL A 431 -15.08 21.07 0.35
N HIS A 432 -16.40 21.23 0.18
CA HIS A 432 -17.38 20.77 1.16
C HIS A 432 -17.14 21.30 2.58
N ASP A 433 -16.65 22.53 2.70
CA ASP A 433 -16.32 23.21 3.95
C ASP A 433 -15.20 22.55 4.79
N ILE A 434 -14.45 21.61 4.19
CA ILE A 434 -13.29 20.95 4.80
C ILE A 434 -12.09 20.97 3.86
N ASP A 435 -10.89 20.81 4.40
CA ASP A 435 -9.70 20.59 3.57
C ASP A 435 -9.52 19.09 3.27
N LEU A 436 -9.38 18.76 1.98
CA LEU A 436 -8.94 17.45 1.52
C LEU A 436 -7.50 17.54 1.01
N GLY A 437 -6.60 16.73 1.55
CA GLY A 437 -5.17 16.86 1.26
C GLY A 437 -4.40 15.55 1.14
N TYR A 438 -3.32 15.58 0.38
CA TYR A 438 -2.39 14.45 0.21
C TYR A 438 -1.03 14.74 0.80
N ALA A 439 -0.39 13.71 1.34
CA ALA A 439 1.06 13.64 1.47
C ALA A 439 1.62 12.64 0.42
N PRO A 440 2.73 12.99 -0.27
CA PRO A 440 3.43 12.03 -1.11
C PRO A 440 4.18 11.01 -0.24
N THR A 441 4.66 9.95 -0.88
CA THR A 441 5.54 8.97 -0.22
C THR A 441 6.79 9.63 0.37
N CYS A 442 7.13 9.22 1.60
CA CYS A 442 8.43 9.51 2.23
C CYS A 442 9.43 8.35 2.13
N GLY A 443 8.98 7.17 1.70
CA GLY A 443 9.80 5.98 1.42
C GLY A 443 10.75 6.16 0.25
N PHE A 444 11.73 5.26 0.08
CA PHE A 444 12.70 5.30 -1.03
C PHE A 444 12.84 3.97 -1.77
N GLU A 445 12.23 2.88 -1.29
CA GLU A 445 12.19 1.61 -2.01
C GLU A 445 11.02 1.52 -2.98
N CYS A 446 9.87 2.08 -2.63
CA CYS A 446 8.68 2.11 -3.47
C CYS A 446 8.78 3.12 -4.63
N TYR A 447 7.90 3.00 -5.62
CA TYR A 447 7.75 4.01 -6.67
C TYR A 447 7.34 5.36 -6.08
N GLY A 448 7.48 6.46 -6.81
CA GLY A 448 7.07 7.75 -6.29
C GLY A 448 7.59 8.92 -7.11
N PRO A 449 7.48 10.16 -6.59
CA PRO A 449 7.96 11.31 -7.30
C PRO A 449 9.50 11.28 -7.37
N LYS A 450 10.09 12.15 -8.21
CA LYS A 450 11.54 12.38 -8.24
C LYS A 450 12.08 12.49 -6.81
N SER A 451 13.23 11.90 -6.50
CA SER A 451 13.76 11.80 -5.13
C SER A 451 13.71 13.12 -4.35
N ARG A 452 14.03 14.26 -5.01
CA ARG A 452 13.97 15.60 -4.40
C ARG A 452 12.57 16.04 -3.92
N LEU A 453 11.51 15.39 -4.39
CA LEU A 453 10.11 15.70 -4.12
C LEU A 453 9.44 14.70 -3.16
N ARG A 454 10.11 13.59 -2.83
CA ARG A 454 9.72 12.72 -1.71
C ARG A 454 9.75 13.56 -0.44
N GLY A 455 8.78 13.39 0.44
CA GLY A 455 8.62 14.34 1.53
C GLY A 455 7.63 13.94 2.59
N ILE A 456 7.73 14.65 3.72
CA ILE A 456 6.87 14.51 4.89
C ILE A 456 6.05 15.79 5.01
N ARG A 457 4.77 15.70 5.36
CA ARG A 457 3.93 16.88 5.52
C ARG A 457 3.95 17.35 6.97
N LEU A 458 4.26 18.63 7.17
CA LEU A 458 4.16 19.30 8.47
C LEU A 458 2.80 19.97 8.62
N PHE A 459 2.26 19.91 9.83
CA PHE A 459 1.14 20.69 10.30
C PHE A 459 1.54 21.48 11.54
N GLU A 460 1.21 22.77 11.58
CA GLU A 460 1.40 23.62 12.75
C GLU A 460 0.05 24.23 13.13
N PHE A 461 -0.39 23.92 14.35
CA PHE A 461 -1.64 24.38 14.94
C PHE A 461 -1.39 25.47 15.97
N ARG A 462 -2.39 26.33 16.17
CA ARG A 462 -2.43 27.31 17.25
C ARG A 462 -3.62 27.03 18.14
N GLU A 463 -3.42 26.98 19.45
CA GLU A 463 -4.47 26.62 20.41
C GLU A 463 -5.74 27.49 20.29
N ASN A 464 -5.56 28.78 20.02
CA ASN A 464 -6.67 29.74 19.91
C ASN A 464 -7.48 29.61 18.61
N ASN A 465 -6.94 28.97 17.57
CA ASN A 465 -7.65 28.70 16.32
C ASN A 465 -7.00 27.52 15.56
N PRO A 466 -7.22 26.26 16.01
CA PRO A 466 -6.61 25.09 15.38
C PRO A 466 -7.04 24.90 13.91
N VAL A 467 -8.25 25.36 13.56
CA VAL A 467 -8.81 25.28 12.19
C VAL A 467 -7.97 26.09 11.18
N SER A 468 -7.31 27.17 11.63
CA SER A 468 -6.45 28.02 10.79
C SER A 468 -5.01 27.48 10.62
N TYR A 469 -4.83 26.17 10.71
CA TYR A 469 -3.52 25.51 10.68
C TYR A 469 -2.69 25.86 9.44
N VAL A 470 -1.37 25.84 9.63
CA VAL A 470 -0.39 25.96 8.55
C VAL A 470 0.09 24.56 8.17
N THR A 471 0.17 24.27 6.88
CA THR A 471 0.78 23.03 6.38
C THR A 471 1.78 23.29 5.27
N ARG A 472 2.85 22.50 5.23
CA ARG A 472 3.86 22.54 4.17
C ARG A 472 4.50 21.18 3.96
N MET A 473 5.04 20.96 2.76
CA MET A 473 5.88 19.81 2.49
C MET A 473 7.31 20.06 2.96
N LEU A 474 7.87 19.06 3.63
CA LEU A 474 9.30 18.94 3.95
C LEU A 474 9.89 17.93 2.97
N THR A 475 10.42 18.42 1.86
CA THR A 475 10.94 17.53 0.82
C THR A 475 12.41 17.18 1.07
N TRP A 476 12.85 16.04 0.53
CA TRP A 476 14.28 15.68 0.49
C TRP A 476 15.13 16.82 -0.08
N GLY A 477 14.67 17.43 -1.19
CA GLY A 477 15.40 18.49 -1.86
C GLY A 477 15.60 19.73 -0.97
N ASP A 478 14.62 20.04 -0.13
CA ASP A 478 14.65 21.19 0.78
C ASP A 478 15.43 20.92 2.07
N LEU A 479 15.34 19.69 2.60
CA LEU A 479 15.96 19.32 3.87
C LEU A 479 17.41 18.87 3.75
N ILE A 480 17.73 18.09 2.71
CA ILE A 480 19.01 17.38 2.58
C ILE A 480 19.79 17.86 1.36
N GLY A 481 19.10 18.23 0.27
CA GLY A 481 19.72 18.78 -0.94
C GLY A 481 19.80 17.79 -2.10
N ARG A 482 20.84 17.89 -2.95
CA ARG A 482 20.94 17.06 -4.17
C ARG A 482 21.17 15.59 -3.83
N TYR A 483 20.19 14.77 -4.19
CA TYR A 483 20.29 13.32 -4.20
C TYR A 483 21.22 12.87 -5.34
N SER A 484 22.16 11.99 -5.05
CA SER A 484 23.09 11.43 -6.04
C SER A 484 23.22 9.93 -5.81
N SER A 485 22.34 9.15 -6.44
CA SER A 485 22.58 7.79 -6.98
C SER A 485 21.27 6.99 -7.09
N ASN A 486 20.27 7.43 -7.86
CA ASN A 486 19.23 6.51 -8.41
C ASN A 486 18.19 7.14 -9.34
N GLU A 487 18.42 8.33 -9.93
CA GLU A 487 17.43 8.92 -10.86
C GLU A 487 17.07 7.99 -12.03
N LEU A 488 18.01 7.14 -12.47
CA LEU A 488 17.76 6.11 -13.48
C LEU A 488 16.84 4.99 -12.97
N ARG A 489 17.07 4.43 -11.77
CA ARG A 489 16.18 3.40 -11.20
C ARG A 489 14.79 3.95 -10.96
N VAL A 490 14.68 5.12 -10.33
CA VAL A 490 13.40 5.81 -10.12
C VAL A 490 12.75 6.07 -11.46
N PHE A 491 13.47 6.56 -12.47
CA PHE A 491 12.93 6.74 -13.82
C PHE A 491 12.41 5.43 -14.44
N PHE A 492 13.15 4.32 -14.33
CA PHE A 492 12.70 3.02 -14.83
C PHE A 492 11.50 2.46 -14.06
N GLU A 493 11.45 2.59 -12.73
CA GLU A 493 10.28 2.21 -11.93
C GLU A 493 9.07 3.12 -12.25
N ASP A 494 9.31 4.41 -12.45
CA ASP A 494 8.31 5.45 -12.75
C ASP A 494 7.71 5.36 -14.17
N HIS A 495 8.45 4.76 -15.12
CA HIS A 495 8.05 4.69 -16.54
C HIS A 495 7.88 3.27 -17.09
N CYS A 496 8.34 2.24 -16.37
CA CYS A 496 8.24 0.83 -16.82
C CYS A 496 7.43 -0.08 -15.88
N VAL A 497 7.00 0.40 -14.70
CA VAL A 497 6.11 -0.35 -13.78
C VAL A 497 4.66 0.16 -13.85
N THR A 498 4.39 1.21 -14.62
CA THR A 498 3.04 1.74 -14.79
C THR A 498 2.27 1.03 -15.90
N ASP A 499 0.96 0.90 -15.70
CA ASP A 499 -0.02 0.58 -16.73
C ASP A 499 0.03 1.57 -17.92
N LEU A 500 -0.75 1.30 -18.98
CA LEU A 500 -0.82 2.18 -20.15
C LEU A 500 -1.32 3.60 -19.81
N ILE A 501 -2.04 3.77 -18.71
CA ILE A 501 -2.57 5.05 -18.24
C ILE A 501 -1.42 5.94 -17.73
N GLY A 502 -0.52 5.40 -16.91
CA GLY A 502 0.66 6.10 -16.42
C GLY A 502 1.58 6.60 -17.55
N ILE A 503 1.83 5.76 -18.57
CA ILE A 503 2.61 6.15 -19.76
C ILE A 503 1.93 7.32 -20.48
N ARG A 504 0.61 7.25 -20.67
CA ARG A 504 -0.17 8.31 -21.33
C ARG A 504 -0.12 9.62 -20.55
N ASN A 505 -0.15 9.55 -19.22
CA ASN A 505 -0.01 10.71 -18.33
C ASN A 505 1.38 11.35 -18.44
N GLU A 506 2.45 10.57 -18.43
CA GLU A 506 3.81 11.10 -18.59
C GLU A 506 4.04 11.74 -19.97
N LEU A 507 3.48 11.17 -21.05
CA LEU A 507 3.54 11.76 -22.39
C LEU A 507 2.86 13.13 -22.50
N ARG A 508 1.90 13.44 -21.62
CA ARG A 508 1.25 14.78 -21.52
C ARG A 508 2.11 15.82 -20.82
N ARG A 509 3.23 15.43 -20.21
CA ARG A 509 4.15 16.36 -19.54
C ARG A 509 5.12 16.95 -20.56
N PRO A 510 5.10 18.28 -20.79
CA PRO A 510 5.91 18.91 -21.84
C PRO A 510 7.41 18.61 -21.73
N GLN A 511 7.92 18.46 -20.50
CA GLN A 511 9.32 18.13 -20.24
C GLN A 511 9.70 16.73 -20.76
N VAL A 512 8.80 15.76 -20.63
CA VAL A 512 9.01 14.39 -21.11
C VAL A 512 8.96 14.36 -22.63
N THR A 513 7.95 15.00 -23.23
CA THR A 513 7.84 15.12 -24.69
C THR A 513 9.07 15.79 -25.31
N ALA A 514 9.56 16.89 -24.71
CA ALA A 514 10.76 17.58 -25.17
C ALA A 514 12.02 16.69 -25.07
N THR A 515 12.14 15.90 -24.00
CA THR A 515 13.26 14.95 -23.81
C THR A 515 13.23 13.85 -24.86
N LEU A 516 12.07 13.25 -25.11
CA LEU A 516 11.90 12.20 -26.13
C LEU A 516 12.16 12.73 -27.55
N LEU A 517 11.70 13.93 -27.88
CA LEU A 517 12.00 14.59 -29.16
C LEU A 517 13.50 14.88 -29.30
N GLY A 518 14.16 15.31 -28.22
CA GLY A 518 15.61 15.51 -28.17
C GLY A 518 16.37 14.21 -28.46
N ILE A 519 16.05 13.11 -27.76
CA ILE A 519 16.67 11.80 -27.98
C ILE A 519 16.43 11.31 -29.42
N GLY A 520 15.19 11.44 -29.91
CA GLY A 520 14.84 11.09 -31.29
C GLY A 520 15.65 11.86 -32.32
N SER A 521 15.86 13.17 -32.11
CA SER A 521 16.67 14.00 -33.01
C SER A 521 18.14 13.57 -33.05
N VAL A 522 18.71 13.18 -31.90
CA VAL A 522 20.10 12.66 -31.80
C VAL A 522 20.23 11.30 -32.50
N MET A 523 19.25 10.41 -32.31
CA MET A 523 19.22 9.09 -32.98
C MET A 523 19.10 9.23 -34.50
N CYS A 524 18.22 10.12 -34.99
CA CYS A 524 18.08 10.42 -36.41
C CYS A 524 19.36 11.04 -37.00
N ALA A 525 20.03 11.94 -36.26
CA ALA A 525 21.31 12.52 -36.68
C ALA A 525 22.43 11.46 -36.73
N ALA A 526 22.49 10.56 -35.76
CA ALA A 526 23.45 9.45 -35.74
C ALA A 526 23.23 8.47 -36.90
N ALA A 527 21.98 8.12 -37.18
CA ALA A 527 21.61 7.29 -38.33
C ALA A 527 21.95 7.98 -39.66
N GLY A 528 21.62 9.27 -39.81
CA GLY A 528 21.98 10.06 -40.99
C GLY A 528 23.50 10.15 -41.19
N HIS A 529 24.28 10.28 -40.11
CA HIS A 529 25.74 10.30 -40.18
C HIS A 529 26.33 8.93 -40.58
N ALA A 530 25.76 7.83 -40.08
CA ALA A 530 26.16 6.48 -40.45
C ALA A 530 25.84 6.18 -41.93
N ILE A 531 24.67 6.60 -42.41
CA ILE A 531 24.25 6.49 -43.81
C ILE A 531 25.15 7.35 -44.71
N ALA A 532 25.45 8.60 -44.32
CA ALA A 532 26.36 9.46 -45.07
C ALA A 532 27.80 8.91 -45.16
N LYS A 533 28.27 8.15 -44.16
CA LYS A 533 29.55 7.43 -44.22
C LYS A 533 29.51 6.23 -45.18
N LEU A 534 28.36 5.58 -45.33
CA LEU A 534 28.17 4.47 -46.28
C LEU A 534 28.18 4.95 -47.73
N PHE A 535 27.68 6.16 -48.01
CA PHE A 535 27.67 6.78 -49.35
C PHE A 535 28.98 7.52 -49.73
N LYS A 536 29.96 7.59 -48.81
CA LYS A 536 31.30 8.16 -49.06
C LYS A 536 32.39 7.09 -49.29
N ARG A 537 32.01 5.81 -49.39
CA ARG A 537 32.83 4.73 -49.96
C ARG A 537 32.34 4.43 -51.36
#